data_AF-A0A9W4IHN9-F1
#
_entry.id   AF-A0A9W4IHN9-F1
#
_cell.length_a   1.000
_cell.length_b   1.000
_cell.length_c   1.000
_cell.angle_alpha   90.00
_cell.angle_beta   90.00
_cell.angle_gamma   90.00
#
_symmetry.space_group_name_H-M   'P 1'
#
loop_
_entity.id
_entity.type
_entity.pdbx_description
1 polymer ?
#
loop_
_entity_poly.entity_id
_entity_poly.type
_entity_poly.pdbx_seq_one_letter_code
_entity_poly.pdbx_strand_id
1 'polypeptide(L)' 'MVLDAREVKPGDVKFLEKLKEYKHSVVFKAEVHGTTCVMKVFRDRGPSQWDPLDREVNLFVREFTAYARLKAKGLCE' A
#
# COMPACT_ATOMS: atom_id res chain seq x y z
N MET A 1 -1.07 -16.55 -7.53
CA MET A 1 -2.48 -16.31 -7.17
C MET A 1 -2.56 -14.93 -6.59
N VAL A 2 -3.09 -13.97 -7.34
CA VAL A 2 -3.43 -12.66 -6.78
C VAL A 2 -4.54 -12.95 -5.78
N LEU A 3 -4.27 -12.81 -4.49
CA LEU A 3 -5.33 -12.83 -3.50
C LEU A 3 -6.33 -11.78 -4.00
N ASP A 4 -7.53 -12.23 -4.39
CA ASP A 4 -8.70 -11.36 -4.48
C ASP A 4 -8.57 -10.38 -3.33
N ALA A 5 -8.56 -9.09 -3.64
CA ALA A 5 -8.46 -8.04 -2.64
C ALA A 5 -9.71 -8.13 -1.77
N ARG A 6 -9.73 -9.10 -0.85
CA ARG A 6 -10.70 -9.23 0.22
C ARG A 6 -10.69 -7.86 0.86
N GLU A 7 -11.85 -7.25 0.92
CA GLU A 7 -12.01 -5.94 1.53
C GLU A 7 -11.46 -6.01 2.97
N VAL A 8 -10.24 -5.52 3.16
CA VAL A 8 -9.54 -5.59 4.45
C VAL A 8 -10.04 -4.42 5.28
N LYS A 9 -10.71 -4.71 6.40
CA LYS A 9 -11.09 -3.66 7.35
C LYS A 9 -9.93 -3.36 8.28
N PRO A 10 -9.82 -2.15 8.84
CA PRO A 10 -8.75 -1.81 9.79
C PRO A 10 -8.64 -2.79 10.98
N GLY A 11 -9.78 -3.31 11.46
CA GLY A 11 -9.81 -4.29 12.56
C GLY A 11 -9.31 -5.69 12.18
N ASP A 12 -9.19 -6.00 10.88
CA ASP A 12 -8.70 -7.29 10.41
C ASP A 12 -7.16 -7.38 10.40
N VAL A 13 -6.49 -6.23 10.59
CA VAL A 13 -5.04 -6.10 10.49
C VAL A 13 -4.41 -6.14 11.86
N LYS A 14 -3.57 -7.16 12.08
CA LYS A 14 -2.71 -7.23 13.27
C LYS A 14 -1.27 -6.90 12.90
N PHE A 15 -0.78 -5.75 13.33
CA PHE A 15 0.64 -5.39 13.17
C PHE A 15 1.50 -6.22 14.13
N LEU A 16 2.46 -6.97 13.59
CA LEU A 16 3.33 -7.85 14.36
C LEU A 16 4.68 -7.18 14.64
N GLU A 17 5.29 -6.58 13.61
CA GLU A 17 6.63 -6.01 13.69
C GLU A 17 6.78 -4.83 12.73
N LYS A 18 7.48 -3.78 13.13
CA LYS A 18 7.91 -2.71 12.22
C LYS A 18 9.23 -3.14 11.55
N LEU A 19 9.17 -3.43 10.26
CA LEU A 19 10.34 -3.88 9.50
C LEU A 19 11.22 -2.71 9.06
N LYS A 20 10.60 -1.62 8.59
CA LYS A 20 11.34 -0.45 8.12
C LYS A 20 10.50 0.82 8.13
N GLU A 21 11.14 1.95 8.40
CA GLU A 21 10.51 3.26 8.40
C GLU A 21 11.15 4.17 7.36
N TYR A 22 10.31 4.87 6.60
CA TYR A 22 10.69 5.86 5.61
C TYR A 22 10.03 7.20 5.93
N LYS A 23 10.39 8.26 5.22
CA LYS A 23 9.84 9.61 5.44
C LYS A 23 8.30 9.63 5.36
N HIS A 24 7.72 9.00 4.33
CA HIS A 24 6.28 9.04 4.05
C HIS A 24 5.59 7.68 4.13
N SER A 25 6.27 6.64 4.59
CA SER A 25 5.68 5.31 4.73
C SER A 25 6.40 4.47 5.78
N VAL A 26 5.74 3.41 6.24
CA VAL A 26 6.28 2.42 7.16
C VAL A 26 5.93 1.04 6.63
N VAL A 27 6.89 0.12 6.66
CA VAL A 27 6.71 -1.27 6.27
C VAL A 27 6.62 -2.11 7.55
N PHE A 28 5.55 -2.88 7.66
CA PHE A 28 5.28 -3.77 8.77
C PHE A 28 5.20 -5.22 8.30
N LYS A 29 5.58 -6.13 9.18
CA LYS A 29 5.07 -7.50 9.17
C LYS A 29 3.70 -7.46 9.82
N ALA A 30 2.68 -7.95 9.13
CA ALA A 30 1.31 -7.94 9.60
C ALA A 30 0.66 -9.30 9.38
N GLU A 31 -0.40 -9.57 10.11
CA GLU A 31 -1.30 -10.68 9.87
C GLU A 31 -2.67 -10.14 9.47
N VAL A 32 -3.22 -10.65 8.37
CA VAL A 32 -4.55 -10.31 7.86
C VAL A 32 -5.30 -11.61 7.61
N HIS A 33 -6.44 -11.80 8.30
CA HIS A 33 -7.24 -13.04 8.25
C HIS A 33 -6.38 -14.31 8.42
N GLY A 34 -5.47 -14.31 9.40
CA GLY A 34 -4.56 -15.44 9.68
C GLY A 34 -3.41 -15.62 8.70
N THR A 35 -3.28 -14.75 7.68
CA THR A 35 -2.17 -14.80 6.71
C THR A 35 -1.12 -13.77 7.08
N THR A 36 0.12 -14.22 7.32
CA THR A 36 1.26 -13.32 7.52
C THR A 36 1.68 -12.69 6.20
N CYS A 37 1.70 -11.37 6.13
CA CYS A 37 2.09 -10.60 4.96
C CYS A 37 2.99 -9.40 5.32
N VAL A 38 3.58 -8.79 4.31
CA VAL A 38 4.26 -7.51 4.43
C VAL A 38 3.27 -6.41 4.03
N MET A 39 3.02 -5.47 4.94
CA MET A 39 2.10 -4.36 4.71
C MET A 39 2.88 -3.03 4.71
N LYS A 40 2.75 -2.27 3.63
CA LYS A 40 3.29 -0.92 3.53
C LYS A 40 2.18 0.09 3.82
N VAL A 41 2.33 0.84 4.89
CA VAL A 41 1.38 1.88 5.32
C VAL A 41 1.95 3.24 4.93
N PHE A 42 1.17 4.02 4.18
CA PHE A 42 1.56 5.37 3.77
C PHE A 42 1.05 6.39 4.78
N ARG A 43 1.90 7.38 5.08
CA ARG A 43 1.47 8.57 5.80
C ARG A 43 0.86 9.50 4.78
N ASP A 44 -0.46 9.46 4.67
CA ASP A 44 -1.15 10.40 3.81
C ASP A 44 -1.08 11.80 4.45
N ARG A 45 -0.83 12.82 3.63
CA ARG A 45 -0.98 14.22 4.04
C ARG A 45 -2.40 14.73 3.81
N GLY A 46 -3.25 13.91 3.20
CA GLY A 46 -4.58 14.26 2.75
C GLY A 46 -4.55 15.14 1.49
N PRO A 47 -5.71 15.32 0.85
CA PRO A 47 -5.84 16.25 -0.27
C PRO A 47 -5.61 17.69 0.21
N SER A 48 -4.88 18.46 -0.60
CA SER A 48 -4.61 19.88 -0.39
C SER A 48 -5.24 20.69 -1.52
N GLN A 49 -5.70 21.92 -1.23
CA GLN A 49 -6.15 22.86 -2.25
C GLN A 49 -5.05 23.25 -3.25
N TRP A 50 -3.79 23.05 -2.86
CA TRP A 50 -2.62 23.31 -3.71
C TRP A 50 -2.24 22.10 -4.56
N ASP A 51 -2.99 21.01 -4.47
CA ASP A 51 -2.72 19.83 -5.26
C ASP A 51 -3.19 20.03 -6.70
N PRO A 52 -2.36 19.64 -7.68
CA PRO A 52 -2.74 19.68 -9.09
C PRO A 52 -3.96 18.80 -9.35
N LEU A 53 -4.97 19.37 -10.02
CA LEU A 53 -6.23 18.69 -10.34
C LEU A 53 -6.07 17.53 -11.34
N ASP A 54 -5.00 17.57 -12.14
CA ASP A 54 -4.74 16.63 -13.24
C ASP A 54 -3.78 15.50 -12.85
N ARG A 55 -3.37 15.42 -11.58
CA ARG A 55 -2.35 14.47 -11.13
C ARG A 55 -2.75 13.77 -9.84
N GLU A 56 -2.64 12.44 -9.86
CA GLU A 56 -2.73 11.63 -8.65
C GLU A 56 -1.61 11.99 -7.67
N VAL A 57 -1.97 12.41 -6.46
CA VAL A 57 -1.04 12.80 -5.38
C VAL A 57 -0.93 11.72 -4.30
N ASN A 58 -1.88 10.80 -4.23
CA ASN A 58 -1.88 9.71 -3.29
C ASN A 58 -0.73 8.74 -3.61
N LEU A 59 0.23 8.63 -2.69
CA LEU A 59 1.43 7.82 -2.88
C LEU A 59 1.11 6.33 -3.06
N PHE A 60 0.12 5.82 -2.33
CA PHE A 60 -0.32 4.44 -2.46
C PHE A 60 -0.87 4.18 -3.88
N VAL A 61 -1.77 5.04 -4.37
CA VAL A 61 -2.38 4.87 -5.71
C VAL A 61 -1.31 4.90 -6.79
N ARG A 62 -0.35 5.84 -6.71
CA ARG A 62 0.75 5.93 -7.68
C ARG A 62 1.62 4.67 -7.69
N GLU A 63 2.04 4.21 -6.52
CA GLU A 63 2.92 3.06 -6.38
C GLU A 63 2.22 1.77 -6.80
N PHE A 64 0.96 1.59 -6.38
CA PHE A 64 0.13 0.46 -6.79
C PHE A 64 -0.09 0.45 -8.31
N THR A 65 -0.43 1.59 -8.91
CA THR A 65 -0.62 1.70 -10.36
C THR A 65 0.66 1.38 -11.13
N ALA A 66 1.82 1.85 -10.65
CA ALA A 66 3.10 1.52 -11.24
C ALA A 66 3.39 0.02 -11.15
N TYR A 67 3.21 -0.60 -9.97
CA TYR A 67 3.38 -2.04 -9.79
C TYR A 67 2.44 -2.84 -10.69
N ALA A 68 1.15 -2.49 -10.75
CA ALA A 68 0.17 -3.16 -11.61
C ALA A 68 0.58 -3.12 -13.10
N ARG A 69 1.09 -1.98 -13.57
CA ARG A 69 1.61 -1.83 -14.94
C ARG A 69 2.87 -2.67 -15.19
N LEU A 70 3.79 -2.72 -14.22
CA LEU A 70 5.00 -3.53 -14.31
C LEU A 70 4.66 -5.03 -14.31
N LYS A 71 3.75 -5.46 -13.43
CA LYS A 71 3.26 -6.84 -13.36
C LYS A 71 2.55 -7.27 -14.64
N ALA A 72 1.69 -6.43 -15.21
CA ALA A 72 1.02 -6.70 -16.49
C ALA A 72 2.02 -6.87 -17.67
N LYS A 73 3.21 -6.29 -17.56
CA LYS A 73 4.30 -6.42 -18.54
C LYS A 73 5.29 -7.55 -18.21
N GLY A 74 5.05 -8.33 -17.16
CA GLY A 74 5.97 -9.38 -16.71
C GLY A 74 7.28 -8.87 -16.12
N LEU A 75 7.34 -7.59 -15.70
CA LEU A 75 8.53 -6.96 -15.11
C LEU A 75 8.54 -7.06 -13.58
N CYS A 76 7.46 -7.55 -12.98
CA CYS A 76 7.32 -7.79 -11.55
C CYS A 76 6.52 -9.07 -11.34
N GLU A 77 6.83 -9.80 -10.27
CA GLU A 77 6.12 -11.00 -9.82
C GLU A 77 4.99 -10.68 -8.83
#